data_AF-A0A966K0K7-F1
#
_entry.id   AF-A0A966K0K7-F1
#
_cell.length_a   1.000
_cell.length_b   1.000
_cell.length_c   1.000
_cell.angle_alpha   90.00
_cell.angle_beta   90.00
_cell.angle_gamma   90.00
#
_symmetry.space_group_name_H-M   'P 1'
#
loop_
_entity.id
_entity.type
_entity.pdbx_description
1 polymer ?
#
loop_
_entity_poly.entity_id
_entity_poly.type
_entity_poly.pdbx_seq_one_letter_code
_entity_poly.pdbx_strand_id
1 'polypeptide(L)'
;MALVNEVYAKLPGNVAVARERLGRPLTLAEKILFNHLADPRGQAVERGRSYADFHPDRVAMQDATAQMALLQFMTAGLPTTAVPSTVHCDHLIMAKVGARIDMGVAIDTNKEVYDFLRSVSAKYGIGFWGPGSGIIHQVVLEHYAFPGGMMIGTDSHTPNAGGLGMVAIGVGGADAVDVMTGFPFNVRWPKVIGVRLTGSLSGWSSPKDVILEVARVLTVEGGTGAIVEYFGPGADTISATGKATICNMGAEIGATCSVFGYDEMMAEYLRATGRADIAAAADKVRAELRPDEGATYDRLVEIDLSSLAPMINGPHSPDRAHRVGAEV
;
A
#
# COMPACT_ATOMS: atom_id res chain seq x y z
N MET A 1 -14.37 -11.36 -5.07
CA MET A 1 -14.87 -10.65 -6.27
C MET A 1 -15.90 -9.55 -6.00
N ALA A 2 -16.89 -9.71 -5.12
CA ALA A 2 -17.93 -8.68 -4.92
C ALA A 2 -17.37 -7.26 -4.69
N LEU A 3 -16.44 -7.12 -3.74
CA LEU A 3 -15.71 -5.88 -3.44
C LEU A 3 -15.04 -5.28 -4.70
N VAL A 4 -14.19 -6.05 -5.38
CA VAL A 4 -13.46 -5.61 -6.58
C VAL A 4 -14.40 -5.14 -7.68
N ASN A 5 -15.49 -5.88 -7.92
CA ASN A 5 -16.49 -5.52 -8.91
C ASN A 5 -17.20 -4.21 -8.56
N GLU A 6 -17.48 -3.95 -7.29
CA GLU A 6 -18.08 -2.70 -6.84
C GLU A 6 -17.14 -1.50 -7.05
N VAL A 7 -15.85 -1.65 -6.70
CA VAL A 7 -14.82 -0.63 -6.94
C VAL A 7 -14.73 -0.29 -8.42
N TYR A 8 -14.67 -1.30 -9.29
CA TYR A 8 -14.56 -1.09 -10.75
C TYR A 8 -15.85 -0.59 -11.39
N ALA A 9 -17.02 -0.91 -10.85
CA ALA A 9 -18.30 -0.40 -11.36
C ALA A 9 -18.41 1.12 -11.18
N LYS A 10 -17.86 1.68 -10.08
CA LYS A 10 -17.88 3.12 -9.78
C LYS A 10 -16.76 3.89 -10.49
N LEU A 11 -15.63 3.23 -10.76
CA LEU A 11 -14.39 3.85 -11.23
C LEU A 11 -14.56 4.76 -12.46
N PRO A 12 -15.16 4.34 -13.60
CA PRO A 12 -15.29 5.22 -14.76
C PRO A 12 -16.10 6.49 -14.47
N GLY A 13 -17.17 6.36 -13.66
CA GLY A 13 -18.04 7.49 -13.31
C GLY A 13 -17.35 8.49 -12.40
N ASN A 14 -16.69 8.02 -11.35
CA ASN A 14 -15.98 8.88 -10.40
C ASN A 14 -14.74 9.54 -11.02
N VAL A 15 -14.03 8.83 -11.91
CA VAL A 15 -12.91 9.42 -12.66
C VAL A 15 -13.41 10.46 -13.67
N ALA A 16 -14.57 10.26 -14.31
CA ALA A 16 -15.17 11.30 -15.15
C ALA A 16 -15.50 12.57 -14.35
N VAL A 17 -16.04 12.43 -13.14
CA VAL A 17 -16.24 13.55 -12.20
C VAL A 17 -14.92 14.22 -11.85
N ALA A 18 -13.87 13.44 -11.56
CA ALA A 18 -12.54 13.99 -11.27
C ALA A 18 -12.00 14.84 -12.44
N ARG A 19 -12.12 14.36 -13.68
CA ARG A 19 -11.71 15.10 -14.88
C ARG A 19 -12.52 16.39 -15.06
N GLU A 20 -13.84 16.34 -14.86
CA GLU A 20 -14.73 17.51 -14.91
C GLU A 20 -14.31 18.56 -13.88
N ARG A 21 -14.08 18.14 -12.63
CA ARG A 21 -13.77 19.04 -11.51
C ARG A 21 -12.38 19.65 -11.58
N LEU A 22 -11.39 18.87 -12.00
CA LEU A 22 -9.99 19.30 -12.02
C LEU A 22 -9.58 19.94 -13.35
N GLY A 23 -10.28 19.65 -14.45
CA GLY A 23 -10.02 20.27 -15.76
C GLY A 23 -8.64 19.94 -16.35
N ARG A 24 -8.02 18.83 -15.91
CA ARG A 24 -6.67 18.40 -16.34
C ARG A 24 -6.52 16.87 -16.30
N PRO A 25 -5.50 16.30 -16.97
CA PRO A 25 -5.13 14.90 -16.81
C PRO A 25 -4.86 14.53 -15.35
N LEU A 26 -5.27 13.32 -14.97
CA LEU A 26 -5.21 12.83 -13.60
C LEU A 26 -4.03 11.87 -13.40
N THR A 27 -3.37 11.98 -12.25
CA THR A 27 -2.44 10.93 -11.80
C THR A 27 -3.24 9.69 -11.40
N LEU A 28 -2.60 8.52 -11.33
CA LEU A 28 -3.24 7.31 -10.84
C LEU A 28 -3.75 7.47 -9.41
N ALA A 29 -2.94 8.05 -8.53
CA ALA A 29 -3.31 8.32 -7.15
C ALA A 29 -4.61 9.14 -7.09
N GLU A 30 -4.75 10.18 -7.91
CA GLU A 30 -5.98 10.97 -7.96
C GLU A 30 -7.18 10.15 -8.42
N LYS A 31 -7.04 9.30 -9.45
CA LYS A 31 -8.12 8.42 -9.91
C LYS A 31 -8.61 7.50 -8.80
N ILE A 32 -7.69 6.86 -8.08
CA ILE A 32 -8.02 5.95 -6.98
C ILE A 32 -8.65 6.74 -5.83
N LEU A 33 -8.07 7.86 -5.40
CA LEU A 33 -8.61 8.68 -4.31
C LEU A 33 -10.02 9.18 -4.63
N PHE A 34 -10.27 9.67 -5.85
CA PHE A 34 -11.60 10.11 -6.28
C PHE A 34 -12.63 8.99 -6.25
N ASN A 35 -12.24 7.76 -6.61
CA ASN A 35 -13.15 6.62 -6.58
C ASN A 35 -13.61 6.25 -5.16
N HIS A 36 -12.85 6.66 -4.14
CA HIS A 36 -13.10 6.34 -2.73
C HIS A 36 -13.55 7.55 -1.90
N LEU A 37 -13.76 8.72 -2.50
CA LEU A 37 -14.32 9.88 -1.81
C LEU A 37 -15.75 9.57 -1.32
N ALA A 38 -16.09 10.02 -0.11
CA ALA A 38 -17.46 9.94 0.40
C ALA A 38 -18.42 10.81 -0.45
N ASP A 39 -17.98 11.99 -0.89
CA ASP A 39 -18.65 12.82 -1.88
C ASP A 39 -17.69 13.28 -3.00
N PRO A 40 -17.62 12.52 -4.13
CA PRO A 40 -16.76 12.86 -5.26
C PRO A 40 -17.09 14.20 -5.93
N ARG A 41 -18.30 14.76 -5.75
CA ARG A 41 -18.70 16.02 -6.38
C ARG A 41 -18.51 17.23 -5.47
N GLY A 42 -18.80 17.11 -4.18
CA GLY A 42 -18.82 18.25 -3.24
C GLY A 42 -17.57 18.42 -2.37
N GLN A 43 -16.79 17.37 -2.10
CA GLN A 43 -15.62 17.50 -1.21
C GLN A 43 -14.46 18.27 -1.85
N ALA A 44 -13.76 19.09 -1.08
CA ALA A 44 -12.56 19.79 -1.53
C ALA A 44 -11.38 18.81 -1.74
N VAL A 45 -10.63 19.01 -2.83
CA VAL A 45 -9.57 18.10 -3.31
C VAL A 45 -8.28 18.85 -3.66
N GLU A 46 -8.00 19.94 -2.95
CA GLU A 46 -6.80 20.74 -3.16
C GLU A 46 -5.58 20.05 -2.54
N ARG A 47 -4.61 19.67 -3.39
CA ARG A 47 -3.38 18.98 -3.00
C ARG A 47 -2.64 19.70 -1.87
N GLY A 48 -2.38 18.97 -0.79
CA GLY A 48 -1.67 19.43 0.40
C GLY A 48 -2.43 20.44 1.26
N ARG A 49 -3.70 20.73 0.98
CA ARG A 49 -4.50 21.70 1.75
C ARG A 49 -5.82 21.15 2.29
N SER A 50 -6.67 20.60 1.43
CA SER A 50 -8.00 20.15 1.87
C SER A 50 -7.90 18.84 2.64
N TYR A 51 -8.76 18.67 3.64
CA TYR A 51 -9.06 17.35 4.21
C TYR A 51 -10.24 16.75 3.46
N ALA A 52 -10.17 15.45 3.23
CA ALA A 52 -11.20 14.71 2.53
C ALA A 52 -11.51 13.42 3.27
N ASP A 53 -12.78 13.08 3.26
CA ASP A 53 -13.35 11.85 3.78
C ASP A 53 -13.31 10.77 2.68
N PHE A 54 -12.72 9.62 3.02
CA PHE A 54 -12.62 8.47 2.14
C PHE A 54 -13.29 7.24 2.76
N HIS A 55 -13.70 6.30 1.92
CA HIS A 55 -14.17 4.98 2.33
C HIS A 55 -13.20 3.90 1.84
N PRO A 56 -12.19 3.51 2.65
CA PRO A 56 -11.31 2.40 2.31
C PRO A 56 -12.08 1.09 2.16
N ASP A 57 -11.64 0.24 1.24
CA ASP A 57 -12.26 -1.05 0.95
C ASP A 57 -12.07 -2.07 2.08
N ARG A 58 -11.00 -1.91 2.86
CA ARG A 58 -10.62 -2.84 3.92
C ARG A 58 -9.66 -2.26 4.94
N VAL A 59 -9.51 -2.98 6.05
CA VAL A 59 -8.53 -2.73 7.12
C VAL A 59 -7.62 -3.97 7.29
N ALA A 60 -6.33 -3.75 7.55
CA ALA A 60 -5.40 -4.80 7.99
C ALA A 60 -4.63 -4.36 9.25
N MET A 61 -4.53 -5.24 10.23
CA MET A 61 -3.82 -4.96 11.48
C MET A 61 -2.81 -6.05 11.78
N GLN A 62 -1.67 -5.69 12.34
CA GLN A 62 -0.67 -6.64 12.86
C GLN A 62 -0.79 -6.75 14.39
N ASP A 63 -0.36 -7.86 14.97
CA ASP A 63 -0.63 -8.23 16.37
C ASP A 63 -0.09 -7.26 17.44
N ALA A 64 0.97 -6.50 17.17
CA ALA A 64 1.45 -5.47 18.09
C ALA A 64 0.53 -4.23 18.15
N THR A 65 -0.16 -3.88 17.07
CA THR A 65 -1.10 -2.73 17.03
C THR A 65 -2.58 -3.14 17.10
N ALA A 66 -2.92 -4.35 16.67
CA ALA A 66 -4.27 -4.90 16.66
C ALA A 66 -4.86 -5.01 18.06
N GLN A 67 -4.03 -5.31 19.08
CA GLN A 67 -4.49 -5.44 20.46
C GLN A 67 -5.25 -4.19 20.92
N MET A 68 -4.63 -3.02 20.78
CA MET A 68 -5.22 -1.77 21.21
C MET A 68 -6.35 -1.29 20.29
N ALA A 69 -6.20 -1.48 18.97
CA ALA A 69 -7.27 -1.16 18.02
C ALA A 69 -8.54 -1.95 18.31
N LEU A 70 -8.43 -3.25 18.63
CA LEU A 70 -9.59 -4.10 18.91
C LEU A 70 -10.18 -3.84 20.29
N LEU A 71 -9.38 -3.50 21.30
CA LEU A 71 -9.90 -3.01 22.58
C LEU A 71 -10.72 -1.73 22.40
N GLN A 72 -10.26 -0.79 21.57
CA GLN A 72 -11.01 0.42 21.24
C GLN A 72 -12.28 0.09 20.42
N PHE A 73 -12.20 -0.78 19.41
CA PHE A 73 -13.38 -1.21 18.66
C PHE A 73 -14.45 -1.86 19.55
N MET A 74 -14.03 -2.67 20.54
CA MET A 74 -14.94 -3.30 21.50
C MET A 74 -15.78 -2.28 22.28
N THR A 75 -15.27 -1.06 22.54
CA THR A 75 -16.03 -0.04 23.28
C THR A 75 -17.10 0.64 22.41
N ALA A 76 -17.00 0.54 21.08
CA ALA A 76 -18.01 1.05 20.15
C ALA A 76 -19.35 0.27 20.25
N GLY A 77 -19.33 -0.93 20.85
CA GLY A 77 -20.55 -1.73 21.07
C GLY A 77 -21.19 -2.28 19.78
N LEU A 78 -20.49 -2.24 18.65
CA LEU A 78 -20.98 -2.77 17.38
C LEU A 78 -20.86 -4.30 17.31
N PRO A 79 -21.77 -4.97 16.59
CA PRO A 79 -21.76 -6.43 16.49
C PRO A 79 -20.69 -6.98 15.53
N THR A 80 -20.23 -6.20 14.55
CA THR A 80 -19.24 -6.59 13.54
C THR A 80 -18.61 -5.35 12.91
N THR A 81 -17.48 -5.52 12.21
CA THR A 81 -16.81 -4.44 11.48
C THR A 81 -17.57 -4.05 10.20
N ALA A 82 -17.59 -2.77 9.85
CA ALA A 82 -18.27 -2.24 8.67
C ALA A 82 -17.61 -2.61 7.34
N VAL A 83 -16.30 -2.87 7.34
CA VAL A 83 -15.53 -3.30 6.16
C VAL A 83 -14.73 -4.58 6.45
N PRO A 84 -14.38 -5.37 5.41
CA PRO A 84 -13.49 -6.51 5.57
C PRO A 84 -12.21 -6.14 6.34
N SER A 85 -11.96 -6.87 7.42
CA SER A 85 -10.86 -6.58 8.33
C SER A 85 -10.06 -7.85 8.62
N THR A 86 -8.75 -7.72 8.82
CA THR A 86 -7.86 -8.87 9.10
C THR A 86 -6.82 -8.54 10.16
N VAL A 87 -6.54 -9.50 11.05
CA VAL A 87 -5.42 -9.48 12.02
C VAL A 87 -4.35 -10.48 11.59
N HIS A 88 -3.09 -10.09 11.68
CA HIS A 88 -1.91 -10.90 11.33
C HIS A 88 -0.97 -11.01 12.53
N CYS A 89 -0.54 -12.23 12.87
CA CYS A 89 0.35 -12.50 14.00
C CYS A 89 1.81 -12.69 13.55
N ASP A 90 2.57 -11.60 13.48
CA ASP A 90 3.92 -11.56 12.92
C ASP A 90 4.94 -10.76 13.75
N HIS A 91 4.54 -9.86 14.65
CA HIS A 91 5.48 -9.01 15.41
C HIS A 91 5.95 -9.63 16.72
N LEU A 92 5.25 -10.64 17.24
CA LEU A 92 5.54 -11.25 18.55
C LEU A 92 6.44 -12.49 18.48
N ILE A 93 7.07 -12.75 17.33
CA ILE A 93 7.95 -13.88 17.10
C ILE A 93 9.41 -13.40 17.07
N MET A 94 10.16 -13.68 18.13
CA MET A 94 11.56 -13.28 18.24
C MET A 94 12.48 -14.30 17.57
N ALA A 95 13.30 -13.86 16.62
CA ALA A 95 14.38 -14.67 16.08
C ALA A 95 15.52 -14.81 17.11
N LYS A 96 15.83 -16.05 17.52
CA LYS A 96 16.87 -16.31 18.54
C LYS A 96 17.67 -17.59 18.27
N VAL A 97 17.00 -18.72 18.10
CA VAL A 97 17.65 -20.03 17.92
C VAL A 97 17.43 -20.58 16.52
N GLY A 98 16.23 -20.38 15.97
CA GLY A 98 15.82 -20.88 14.67
C GLY A 98 14.32 -21.10 14.60
N ALA A 99 13.77 -20.98 13.39
CA ALA A 99 12.33 -20.83 13.14
C ALA A 99 11.43 -21.81 13.92
N ARG A 100 11.75 -23.11 13.94
CA ARG A 100 10.91 -24.10 14.63
C ARG A 100 10.86 -23.91 16.15
N ILE A 101 12.00 -23.64 16.78
CA ILE A 101 12.09 -23.47 18.23
C ILE A 101 11.50 -22.12 18.61
N ASP A 102 11.90 -21.07 17.89
CA ASP A 102 11.41 -19.70 18.12
C ASP A 102 9.88 -19.63 17.97
N MET A 103 9.31 -20.40 17.04
CA MET A 103 7.87 -20.45 16.88
C MET A 103 7.15 -21.12 18.06
N GLY A 104 7.65 -22.27 18.54
CA GLY A 104 7.09 -22.91 19.74
C GLY A 104 7.13 -21.97 20.95
N VAL A 105 8.29 -21.31 21.16
CA VAL A 105 8.47 -20.33 22.23
C VAL A 105 7.49 -19.16 22.11
N ALA A 106 7.29 -18.61 20.91
CA ALA A 106 6.39 -17.49 20.70
C ALA A 106 4.92 -17.87 20.92
N ILE A 107 4.50 -19.07 20.51
CA ILE A 107 3.14 -19.60 20.75
C ILE A 107 2.88 -19.73 22.26
N ASP A 108 3.83 -20.29 23.00
CA ASP A 108 3.68 -20.47 24.45
C ASP A 108 3.72 -19.12 25.19
N THR A 109 4.69 -18.26 24.87
CA THR A 109 4.91 -16.98 25.56
C THR A 109 3.78 -15.99 25.33
N ASN A 110 3.27 -15.90 24.10
CA ASN A 110 2.25 -14.93 23.72
C ASN A 110 0.84 -15.53 23.63
N LYS A 111 0.63 -16.70 24.25
CA LYS A 111 -0.62 -17.45 24.17
C LYS A 111 -1.86 -16.60 24.50
N GLU A 112 -1.79 -15.78 25.55
CA GLU A 112 -2.89 -14.89 25.96
C GLU A 112 -3.27 -13.92 24.86
N VAL A 113 -2.28 -13.26 24.25
CA VAL A 113 -2.49 -12.30 23.16
C VAL A 113 -3.09 -12.98 21.93
N TYR A 114 -2.56 -14.13 21.53
CA TYR A 114 -3.10 -14.86 20.38
C TYR A 114 -4.52 -15.39 20.63
N ASP A 115 -4.82 -15.86 21.83
CA ASP A 115 -6.17 -16.30 22.21
C ASP A 115 -7.15 -15.10 22.23
N PHE A 116 -6.74 -13.95 22.74
CA PHE A 116 -7.50 -12.70 22.68
C PHE A 116 -7.78 -12.31 21.22
N LEU A 117 -6.75 -12.17 20.39
CA LEU A 117 -6.90 -11.75 18.99
C LEU A 117 -7.76 -12.74 18.20
N ARG A 118 -7.58 -14.05 18.38
CA ARG A 118 -8.40 -15.08 17.72
C ARG A 118 -9.86 -14.98 18.15
N SER A 119 -10.13 -14.88 19.45
CA SER A 119 -11.50 -14.84 19.97
C SER A 119 -12.25 -13.56 19.60
N VAL A 120 -11.58 -12.40 19.68
CA VAL A 120 -12.17 -11.12 19.31
C VAL A 120 -12.40 -11.05 17.80
N SER A 121 -11.48 -11.61 17.00
CA SER A 121 -11.64 -11.65 15.55
C SER A 121 -12.84 -12.50 15.15
N ALA A 122 -12.99 -13.68 15.76
CA ALA A 122 -14.14 -14.54 15.55
C ALA A 122 -15.46 -13.87 15.97
N LYS A 123 -15.46 -13.11 17.09
CA LYS A 123 -16.65 -12.39 17.58
C LYS A 123 -17.14 -11.33 16.60
N TYR A 124 -16.24 -10.58 15.99
CA TYR A 124 -16.59 -9.41 15.16
C TYR A 124 -16.49 -9.65 13.65
N GLY A 125 -16.26 -10.88 13.20
CA GLY A 125 -16.19 -11.22 11.77
C GLY A 125 -14.89 -10.78 11.09
N ILE A 126 -13.81 -10.67 11.86
CA ILE A 126 -12.48 -10.27 11.37
C ILE A 126 -11.70 -11.53 11.00
N GLY A 127 -11.01 -11.52 9.86
CA GLY A 127 -10.14 -12.63 9.47
C GLY A 127 -8.91 -12.71 10.37
N PHE A 128 -8.50 -13.91 10.78
CA PHE A 128 -7.38 -14.12 11.69
C PHE A 128 -6.30 -14.99 11.04
N TRP A 129 -5.13 -14.40 10.82
CA TRP A 129 -3.91 -15.08 10.39
C TRP A 129 -3.04 -15.36 11.61
N GLY A 130 -3.07 -16.61 12.06
CA GLY A 130 -2.36 -17.04 13.27
C GLY A 130 -0.82 -16.99 13.13
N PRO A 131 -0.09 -17.18 14.23
CA PRO A 131 1.37 -17.12 14.24
C PRO A 131 1.98 -18.10 13.24
N GLY A 132 2.95 -17.63 12.45
CA GLY A 132 3.62 -18.42 11.41
C GLY A 132 2.93 -18.40 10.04
N SER A 133 1.84 -17.64 9.89
CA SER A 133 1.16 -17.44 8.60
C SER A 133 1.95 -16.59 7.61
N GLY A 134 2.77 -15.65 8.09
CA GLY A 134 3.57 -14.75 7.29
C GLY A 134 3.48 -13.30 7.77
N ILE A 135 4.34 -12.45 7.22
CA ILE A 135 4.33 -11.00 7.51
C ILE A 135 3.10 -10.36 6.86
N ILE A 136 2.41 -9.47 7.58
CA ILE A 136 1.16 -8.80 7.18
C ILE A 136 1.16 -8.34 5.72
N HIS A 137 2.22 -7.65 5.29
CA HIS A 137 2.31 -7.05 3.96
C HIS A 137 2.44 -8.08 2.84
N GLN A 138 3.10 -9.20 3.12
CA GLN A 138 3.23 -10.31 2.18
C GLN A 138 1.88 -11.02 2.03
N VAL A 139 1.23 -11.34 3.14
CA VAL A 139 -0.11 -11.95 3.14
C VAL A 139 -1.12 -11.02 2.45
N VAL A 140 -1.03 -9.71 2.67
CA VAL A 140 -1.83 -8.70 1.96
C VAL A 140 -1.57 -8.73 0.47
N LEU A 141 -0.31 -8.72 0.02
CA LEU A 141 0.01 -8.75 -1.39
C LEU A 141 -0.52 -10.02 -2.08
N GLU A 142 -0.38 -11.17 -1.42
CA GLU A 142 -0.75 -12.50 -1.94
C GLU A 142 -2.26 -12.75 -1.96
N HIS A 143 -3.03 -12.16 -1.04
CA HIS A 143 -4.45 -12.51 -0.87
C HIS A 143 -5.42 -11.34 -1.03
N TYR A 144 -4.97 -10.10 -0.81
CA TYR A 144 -5.88 -8.99 -0.50
C TYR A 144 -5.71 -7.74 -1.34
N ALA A 145 -4.48 -7.42 -1.75
CA ALA A 145 -4.22 -6.29 -2.62
C ALA A 145 -4.82 -6.56 -4.01
N PHE A 146 -5.31 -5.50 -4.65
CA PHE A 146 -5.73 -5.52 -6.05
C PHE A 146 -5.61 -4.11 -6.66
N PRO A 147 -5.45 -4.01 -7.99
CA PRO A 147 -5.30 -2.72 -8.66
C PRO A 147 -6.53 -1.83 -8.46
N GLY A 148 -6.30 -0.57 -8.13
CA GLY A 148 -7.35 0.45 -8.01
C GLY A 148 -8.12 0.46 -6.71
N GLY A 149 -7.84 -0.45 -5.77
CA GLY A 149 -8.43 -0.42 -4.43
C GLY A 149 -7.79 0.62 -3.51
N MET A 150 -8.44 0.85 -2.37
CA MET A 150 -7.93 1.66 -1.26
C MET A 150 -7.97 0.86 0.05
N MET A 151 -6.89 0.86 0.83
CA MET A 151 -6.90 0.28 2.17
C MET A 151 -6.12 1.10 3.17
N ILE A 152 -6.44 0.88 4.44
CA ILE A 152 -5.61 1.34 5.56
C ILE A 152 -5.09 0.14 6.34
N GLY A 153 -3.91 0.30 6.95
CA GLY A 153 -3.34 -0.71 7.82
C GLY A 153 -2.62 -0.11 9.01
N THR A 154 -2.67 -0.77 10.17
CA THR A 154 -2.04 -0.27 11.40
C THR A 154 -0.54 -0.55 11.45
N ASP A 155 0.14 -0.22 10.35
CA ASP A 155 1.56 -0.45 10.11
C ASP A 155 2.09 0.52 9.03
N SER A 156 3.29 1.07 9.23
CA SER A 156 3.91 2.05 8.32
C SER A 156 4.20 1.51 6.92
N HIS A 157 4.45 0.20 6.79
CA HIS A 157 4.85 -0.43 5.53
C HIS A 157 3.66 -0.98 4.73
N THR A 158 2.43 -0.65 5.15
CA THR A 158 1.19 -0.86 4.39
C THR A 158 1.27 -0.40 2.91
N PRO A 159 2.02 0.66 2.54
CA PRO A 159 2.28 1.02 1.15
C PRO A 159 2.82 -0.10 0.26
N ASN A 160 3.33 -1.20 0.81
CA ASN A 160 3.71 -2.40 0.05
C ASN A 160 2.64 -2.85 -0.99
N ALA A 161 1.36 -2.75 -0.65
CA ALA A 161 0.27 -3.12 -1.56
C ALA A 161 0.16 -2.22 -2.81
N GLY A 162 0.80 -1.05 -2.81
CA GLY A 162 0.96 -0.20 -4.00
C GLY A 162 1.75 -0.85 -5.14
N GLY A 163 2.54 -1.88 -4.84
CA GLY A 163 3.17 -2.72 -5.85
C GLY A 163 2.18 -3.53 -6.70
N LEU A 164 0.94 -3.64 -6.24
CA LEU A 164 -0.18 -4.24 -6.96
C LEU A 164 -1.26 -3.20 -7.31
N GLY A 165 -0.87 -1.92 -7.41
CA GLY A 165 -1.72 -0.83 -7.89
C GLY A 165 -2.77 -0.33 -6.90
N MET A 166 -2.61 -0.61 -5.61
CA MET A 166 -3.54 -0.21 -4.55
C MET A 166 -3.04 1.06 -3.82
N VAL A 167 -3.93 2.01 -3.50
CA VAL A 167 -3.59 3.08 -2.54
C VAL A 167 -3.71 2.51 -1.13
N ALA A 168 -2.57 2.24 -0.50
CA ALA A 168 -2.51 1.55 0.79
C ALA A 168 -1.75 2.41 1.81
N ILE A 169 -2.43 2.88 2.85
CA ILE A 169 -1.91 3.91 3.77
C ILE A 169 -1.71 3.32 5.16
N GLY A 170 -0.54 3.55 5.75
CA GLY A 170 -0.27 3.23 7.15
C GLY A 170 -0.93 4.24 8.09
N VAL A 171 -1.61 3.76 9.12
CA VAL A 171 -2.39 4.59 10.05
C VAL A 171 -2.24 4.14 11.51
N GLY A 172 -2.77 4.93 12.44
CA GLY A 172 -2.89 4.52 13.84
C GLY A 172 -4.06 3.57 14.08
N GLY A 173 -4.09 2.95 15.27
CA GLY A 173 -5.20 2.07 15.66
C GLY A 173 -6.57 2.77 15.69
N ALA A 174 -6.62 4.07 16.01
CA ALA A 174 -7.86 4.83 16.06
C ALA A 174 -8.48 5.03 14.67
N ASP A 175 -7.68 5.39 13.65
CA ASP A 175 -8.17 5.52 12.27
C ASP A 175 -8.72 4.19 11.73
N ALA A 176 -8.08 3.07 12.10
CA ALA A 176 -8.60 1.74 11.79
C ALA A 176 -9.95 1.48 12.46
N VAL A 177 -10.15 1.92 13.71
CA VAL A 177 -11.43 1.82 14.42
C VAL A 177 -12.51 2.66 13.74
N ASP A 178 -12.20 3.89 13.31
CA ASP A 178 -13.15 4.74 12.58
C ASP A 178 -13.70 4.02 11.35
N VAL A 179 -12.82 3.49 10.49
CA VAL A 179 -13.24 2.74 9.30
C VAL A 179 -13.96 1.44 9.67
N MET A 180 -13.49 0.70 10.68
CA MET A 180 -14.16 -0.51 11.16
C MET A 180 -15.55 -0.22 11.75
N THR A 181 -15.81 0.99 12.25
CA THR A 181 -17.11 1.41 12.80
C THR A 181 -17.99 2.11 11.75
N GLY A 182 -17.48 2.31 10.53
CA GLY A 182 -18.21 2.87 9.40
C GLY A 182 -18.06 4.38 9.23
N PHE A 183 -17.22 5.03 10.04
CA PHE A 183 -16.83 6.42 9.81
C PHE A 183 -15.85 6.51 8.63
N PRO A 184 -15.87 7.62 7.87
CA PRO A 184 -14.91 7.83 6.81
C PRO A 184 -13.49 8.01 7.39
N PHE A 185 -12.50 7.61 6.61
CA PHE A 185 -11.11 7.94 6.86
C PHE A 185 -10.86 9.39 6.42
N ASN A 186 -10.68 10.30 7.38
CA ASN A 186 -10.41 11.71 7.11
C ASN A 186 -8.89 11.95 7.02
N VAL A 187 -8.41 12.34 5.84
CA VAL A 187 -6.99 12.67 5.66
C VAL A 187 -6.80 13.85 4.73
N ARG A 188 -5.70 14.57 4.91
CA ARG A 188 -5.31 15.66 4.01
C ARG A 188 -5.05 15.09 2.61
N TRP A 189 -5.69 15.67 1.60
CA TRP A 189 -5.48 15.31 0.20
C TRP A 189 -3.99 15.43 -0.14
N PRO A 190 -3.32 14.35 -0.58
CA PRO A 190 -1.88 14.34 -0.72
C PRO A 190 -1.42 15.11 -1.96
N LYS A 191 -0.19 15.62 -1.92
CA LYS A 191 0.55 15.95 -3.15
C LYS A 191 0.93 14.67 -3.90
N VAL A 192 1.39 14.78 -5.14
CA VAL A 192 1.88 13.61 -5.89
C VAL A 192 3.30 13.87 -6.38
N ILE A 193 4.24 13.00 -5.98
CA ILE A 193 5.61 12.97 -6.49
C ILE A 193 5.66 11.91 -7.58
N GLY A 194 5.99 12.30 -8.81
CA GLY A 194 6.20 11.37 -9.91
C GLY A 194 7.63 10.87 -9.92
N VAL A 195 7.82 9.54 -9.95
CA VAL A 195 9.11 8.91 -10.23
C VAL A 195 9.03 8.24 -11.60
N ARG A 196 9.63 8.88 -12.60
CA ARG A 196 9.68 8.38 -13.97
C ARG A 196 10.84 7.41 -14.12
N LEU A 197 10.50 6.16 -14.41
CA LEU A 197 11.45 5.08 -14.64
C LEU A 197 11.63 4.85 -16.14
N THR A 198 12.87 4.86 -16.60
CA THR A 198 13.26 4.50 -17.98
C THR A 198 14.29 3.37 -17.98
N GLY A 199 14.56 2.78 -19.14
CA GLY A 199 15.47 1.64 -19.24
C GLY A 199 14.92 0.39 -18.56
N SER A 200 15.82 -0.51 -18.15
CA SER A 200 15.49 -1.75 -17.45
C SER A 200 16.61 -2.14 -16.49
N LEU A 201 16.26 -2.70 -15.34
CA LEU A 201 17.23 -3.24 -14.38
C LEU A 201 18.06 -4.35 -15.03
N SER A 202 19.35 -4.41 -14.73
CA SER A 202 20.27 -5.41 -15.28
C SER A 202 21.40 -5.75 -14.31
N GLY A 203 22.06 -6.89 -14.56
CA GLY A 203 23.17 -7.35 -13.72
C GLY A 203 22.75 -7.63 -12.29
N TRP A 204 23.40 -6.96 -11.33
CA TRP A 204 23.13 -7.10 -9.90
C TRP A 204 22.10 -6.09 -9.38
N SER A 205 21.70 -5.12 -10.19
CA SER A 205 20.73 -4.10 -9.80
C SER A 205 19.34 -4.73 -9.67
N SER A 206 18.65 -4.34 -8.62
CA SER A 206 17.39 -4.92 -8.16
C SER A 206 16.35 -3.83 -7.93
N PRO A 207 15.06 -4.20 -7.78
CA PRO A 207 14.03 -3.24 -7.39
C PRO A 207 14.35 -2.49 -6.10
N LYS A 208 15.09 -3.11 -5.17
CA LYS A 208 15.52 -2.46 -3.93
C LYS A 208 16.38 -1.23 -4.22
N ASP A 209 17.26 -1.29 -5.20
CA ASP A 209 18.17 -0.19 -5.54
C ASP A 209 17.40 1.05 -6.04
N VAL A 210 16.23 0.85 -6.66
CA VAL A 210 15.38 1.96 -7.12
C VAL A 210 14.91 2.79 -5.93
N ILE A 211 14.39 2.15 -4.88
CA ILE A 211 13.92 2.89 -3.70
C ILE A 211 15.08 3.43 -2.85
N LEU A 212 16.24 2.77 -2.84
CA LEU A 212 17.45 3.33 -2.23
C LEU A 212 17.91 4.61 -2.93
N GLU A 213 17.83 4.66 -4.26
CA GLU A 213 18.13 5.88 -5.04
C GLU A 213 17.07 6.96 -4.84
N VAL A 214 15.78 6.60 -4.80
CA VAL A 214 14.70 7.54 -4.47
C VAL A 214 14.90 8.13 -3.07
N ALA A 215 15.25 7.30 -2.07
CA ALA A 215 15.56 7.76 -0.73
C ALA A 215 16.76 8.71 -0.69
N ARG A 216 17.81 8.45 -1.49
CA ARG A 216 18.95 9.36 -1.64
C ARG A 216 18.53 10.74 -2.18
N VAL A 217 17.60 10.78 -3.13
CA VAL A 217 17.15 12.01 -3.81
C VAL A 217 16.12 12.78 -2.98
N LEU A 218 15.23 12.08 -2.28
CA LEU A 218 14.14 12.70 -1.53
C LEU A 218 14.49 12.94 -0.06
N THR A 219 15.44 12.20 0.50
CA THR A 219 15.75 12.15 1.95
C THR A 219 14.57 11.69 2.80
N VAL A 220 14.79 11.48 4.10
CA VAL A 220 13.78 10.95 5.04
C VAL A 220 12.50 11.79 5.19
N GLU A 221 12.51 13.06 4.76
CA GLU A 221 11.36 13.97 4.88
C GLU A 221 10.74 14.36 3.54
N GLY A 222 11.39 14.06 2.40
CA GLY A 222 10.98 14.63 1.10
C GLY A 222 9.69 14.06 0.52
N GLY A 223 9.16 12.97 1.07
CA GLY A 223 7.86 12.40 0.73
C GLY A 223 6.71 12.90 1.61
N THR A 224 6.98 13.67 2.68
CA THR A 224 5.97 14.03 3.69
C THR A 224 4.73 14.68 3.07
N GLY A 225 3.57 14.04 3.26
CA GLY A 225 2.27 14.52 2.77
C GLY A 225 2.06 14.35 1.27
N ALA A 226 2.84 13.49 0.61
CA ALA A 226 2.70 13.15 -0.79
C ALA A 226 2.57 11.64 -1.00
N ILE A 227 1.88 11.25 -2.07
CA ILE A 227 1.95 9.90 -2.63
C ILE A 227 3.07 9.86 -3.67
N VAL A 228 3.90 8.83 -3.64
CA VAL A 228 4.92 8.59 -4.67
C VAL A 228 4.34 7.68 -5.75
N GLU A 229 4.21 8.22 -6.95
CA GLU A 229 3.63 7.51 -8.09
C GLU A 229 4.73 7.15 -9.10
N TYR A 230 4.92 5.86 -9.33
CA TYR A 230 5.93 5.34 -10.25
C TYR A 230 5.31 5.09 -11.63
N PHE A 231 5.94 5.66 -12.66
CA PHE A 231 5.45 5.61 -14.04
C PHE A 231 6.59 5.59 -15.06
N GLY A 232 6.25 5.48 -16.34
CA GLY A 232 7.21 5.40 -17.44
C GLY A 232 7.51 3.97 -17.88
N PRO A 233 8.20 3.79 -19.02
CA PRO A 233 8.40 2.47 -19.62
C PRO A 233 9.20 1.51 -18.73
N GLY A 234 10.13 2.03 -17.91
CA GLY A 234 10.90 1.21 -16.98
C GLY A 234 10.05 0.62 -15.86
N ALA A 235 8.95 1.27 -15.48
CA ALA A 235 8.04 0.78 -14.45
C ALA A 235 7.36 -0.55 -14.86
N ASP A 236 7.07 -0.70 -16.15
CA ASP A 236 6.45 -1.90 -16.71
C ASP A 236 7.45 -3.09 -16.82
N THR A 237 8.75 -2.87 -16.55
CA THR A 237 9.79 -3.92 -16.57
C THR A 237 10.01 -4.59 -15.20
N ILE A 238 9.45 -4.02 -14.13
CA ILE A 238 9.67 -4.47 -12.75
C ILE A 238 8.59 -5.48 -12.36
N SER A 239 8.96 -6.61 -11.74
CA SER A 239 7.98 -7.60 -11.25
C SER A 239 7.03 -7.01 -10.20
N ALA A 240 5.84 -7.59 -10.02
CA ALA A 240 4.88 -7.11 -9.01
C ALA A 240 5.46 -7.06 -7.59
N THR A 241 6.23 -8.07 -7.19
CA THR A 241 6.92 -8.11 -5.88
C THR A 241 8.09 -7.13 -5.80
N GLY A 242 8.75 -6.83 -6.93
CA GLY A 242 9.73 -5.77 -7.04
C GLY A 242 9.12 -4.38 -6.84
N LYS A 243 7.97 -4.14 -7.47
CA LYS A 243 7.18 -2.92 -7.24
C LYS A 243 6.74 -2.81 -5.77
N ALA A 244 6.33 -3.92 -5.16
CA ALA A 244 5.97 -3.96 -3.74
C ALA A 244 7.16 -3.59 -2.84
N THR A 245 8.36 -4.12 -3.13
CA THR A 245 9.61 -3.72 -2.46
C THR A 245 9.85 -2.21 -2.52
N ILE A 246 9.65 -1.62 -3.70
CA ILE A 246 9.84 -0.18 -3.92
C ILE A 246 8.80 0.62 -3.12
N CYS A 247 7.53 0.24 -3.19
CA CYS A 247 6.47 0.94 -2.49
C CYS A 247 6.60 0.83 -0.96
N ASN A 248 6.98 -0.35 -0.47
CA ASN A 248 7.19 -0.66 0.94
C ASN A 248 8.17 0.32 1.58
N MET A 249 9.37 0.47 0.99
CA MET A 249 10.41 1.36 1.56
C MET A 249 10.17 2.85 1.21
N GLY A 250 9.05 3.18 0.55
CA GLY A 250 8.57 4.56 0.46
C GLY A 250 8.15 5.13 1.82
N ALA A 251 7.91 4.29 2.82
CA ALA A 251 7.64 4.73 4.18
C ALA A 251 8.82 5.51 4.79
N GLU A 252 10.06 5.12 4.48
CA GLU A 252 11.30 5.70 5.03
C GLU A 252 11.59 7.13 4.54
N ILE A 253 10.89 7.61 3.51
CA ILE A 253 10.96 9.00 3.04
C ILE A 253 9.77 9.84 3.50
N GLY A 254 8.92 9.29 4.38
CA GLY A 254 7.73 9.96 4.92
C GLY A 254 6.55 10.04 3.94
N ALA A 255 6.55 9.27 2.85
CA ALA A 255 5.44 9.27 1.91
C ALA A 255 4.15 8.77 2.57
N THR A 256 3.01 9.38 2.20
CA THR A 256 1.68 8.90 2.63
C THR A 256 1.45 7.46 2.15
N CYS A 257 1.79 7.19 0.89
CA CYS A 257 2.00 5.86 0.36
C CYS A 257 2.76 5.95 -0.97
N SER A 258 2.92 4.81 -1.63
CA SER A 258 3.51 4.68 -2.95
C SER A 258 2.63 3.81 -3.84
N VAL A 259 2.63 4.03 -5.17
CA VAL A 259 1.79 3.25 -6.09
C VAL A 259 2.40 3.12 -7.49
N PHE A 260 2.19 1.97 -8.13
CA PHE A 260 2.47 1.72 -9.55
C PHE A 260 1.18 1.56 -10.35
N GLY A 261 1.20 1.94 -11.63
CA GLY A 261 0.11 1.67 -12.56
C GLY A 261 -0.04 0.19 -12.92
N TYR A 262 -1.28 -0.26 -13.12
CA TYR A 262 -1.58 -1.64 -13.48
C TYR A 262 -0.93 -2.03 -14.81
N ASP A 263 -0.23 -3.17 -14.80
CA ASP A 263 0.51 -3.70 -15.93
C ASP A 263 0.48 -5.24 -15.97
N GLU A 264 1.15 -5.81 -16.98
CA GLU A 264 1.16 -7.26 -17.18
C GLU A 264 1.85 -8.00 -16.03
N MET A 265 2.90 -7.42 -15.43
CA MET A 265 3.60 -8.04 -14.30
C MET A 265 2.68 -8.20 -13.08
N MET A 266 1.78 -7.23 -12.83
CA MET A 266 0.73 -7.38 -11.82
C MET A 266 -0.32 -8.43 -12.23
N ALA A 267 -0.72 -8.46 -13.50
CA ALA A 267 -1.67 -9.44 -14.01
C ALA A 267 -1.16 -10.88 -13.88
N GLU A 268 0.10 -11.13 -14.24
CA GLU A 268 0.79 -12.40 -14.08
C GLU A 268 0.85 -12.82 -12.61
N TYR A 269 1.20 -11.90 -11.71
CA TYR A 269 1.24 -12.18 -10.27
C TYR A 269 -0.13 -12.53 -9.70
N LEU A 270 -1.18 -11.80 -10.09
CA LEU A 270 -2.57 -12.12 -9.71
C LEU A 270 -2.96 -13.52 -10.20
N ARG A 271 -2.65 -13.89 -11.44
CA ARG A 271 -2.90 -15.24 -11.97
C ARG A 271 -2.11 -16.31 -11.20
N ALA A 272 -0.83 -16.08 -10.93
CA ALA A 272 0.04 -17.00 -10.21
C ALA A 272 -0.41 -17.24 -8.76
N THR A 273 -1.08 -16.27 -8.15
CA THR A 273 -1.63 -16.35 -6.79
C THR A 273 -3.11 -16.77 -6.77
N GLY A 274 -3.63 -17.33 -7.87
CA GLY A 274 -4.99 -17.87 -7.94
C GLY A 274 -6.10 -16.82 -8.06
N ARG A 275 -5.76 -15.59 -8.44
CA ARG A 275 -6.68 -14.43 -8.56
C ARG A 275 -6.83 -13.96 -10.02
N ALA A 276 -6.91 -14.91 -10.95
CA ALA A 276 -7.01 -14.63 -12.39
C ALA A 276 -8.29 -13.86 -12.76
N ASP A 277 -9.36 -14.02 -11.98
CA ASP A 277 -10.62 -13.28 -12.08
C ASP A 277 -10.44 -11.78 -11.78
N ILE A 278 -9.62 -11.43 -10.79
CA ILE A 278 -9.26 -10.03 -10.50
C ILE A 278 -8.46 -9.45 -11.66
N ALA A 279 -7.48 -10.17 -12.21
CA ALA A 279 -6.72 -9.72 -13.38
C ALA A 279 -7.66 -9.44 -14.58
N ALA A 280 -8.54 -10.39 -14.90
CA ALA A 280 -9.51 -10.23 -15.99
C ALA A 280 -10.51 -9.07 -15.75
N ALA A 281 -10.83 -8.76 -14.50
CA ALA A 281 -11.66 -7.60 -14.17
C ALA A 281 -10.89 -6.28 -14.33
N ALA A 282 -9.63 -6.24 -13.87
CA ALA A 282 -8.75 -5.08 -14.00
C ALA A 282 -8.45 -4.75 -15.47
N ASP A 283 -8.26 -5.76 -16.31
CA ASP A 283 -8.04 -5.60 -17.77
C ASP A 283 -9.16 -4.80 -18.44
N LYS A 284 -10.42 -4.96 -18.00
CA LYS A 284 -11.58 -4.25 -18.55
C LYS A 284 -11.60 -2.77 -18.22
N VAL A 285 -10.92 -2.35 -17.14
CA VAL A 285 -10.84 -0.96 -16.68
C VAL A 285 -9.41 -0.42 -16.69
N ARG A 286 -8.50 -1.08 -17.42
CA ARG A 286 -7.05 -0.81 -17.41
C ARG A 286 -6.67 0.65 -17.64
N ALA A 287 -7.41 1.35 -18.50
CA ALA A 287 -7.17 2.77 -18.79
C ALA A 287 -7.32 3.66 -17.54
N GLU A 288 -8.18 3.28 -16.61
CA GLU A 288 -8.39 4.02 -15.35
C GLU A 288 -7.51 3.53 -14.20
N LEU A 289 -6.77 2.44 -14.41
CA LEU A 289 -5.78 1.90 -13.48
C LEU A 289 -4.34 2.34 -13.83
N ARG A 290 -4.22 3.36 -14.67
CA ARG A 290 -2.96 4.01 -15.06
C ARG A 290 -3.14 5.53 -15.05
N PRO A 291 -2.06 6.32 -14.87
CA PRO A 291 -2.14 7.77 -14.99
C PRO A 291 -2.58 8.16 -16.41
N ASP A 292 -3.27 9.30 -16.51
CA ASP A 292 -3.55 9.92 -17.81
C ASP A 292 -2.23 10.42 -18.46
N GLU A 293 -2.20 10.46 -19.79
CA GLU A 293 -1.11 11.12 -20.50
C GLU A 293 -1.07 12.61 -20.14
N GLY A 294 0.11 13.13 -19.81
CA GLY A 294 0.28 14.51 -19.38
C GLY A 294 -0.17 14.81 -17.95
N ALA A 295 -0.43 13.79 -17.12
CA ALA A 295 -0.68 13.97 -15.69
C ALA A 295 0.45 14.78 -15.03
N THR A 296 0.06 15.76 -14.19
CA THR A 296 0.99 16.69 -13.55
C THR A 296 1.34 16.25 -12.14
N TYR A 297 2.63 16.25 -11.84
CA TYR A 297 3.18 15.93 -10.52
C TYR A 297 3.71 17.19 -9.83
N ASP A 298 3.57 17.27 -8.51
CA ASP A 298 4.07 18.39 -7.71
C ASP A 298 5.61 18.41 -7.67
N ARG A 299 6.24 17.24 -7.85
CA ARG A 299 7.67 17.05 -8.02
C ARG A 299 7.91 15.87 -8.96
N LEU A 300 8.92 15.97 -9.81
CA LEU A 300 9.33 14.90 -10.71
C LEU A 300 10.76 14.45 -10.38
N VAL A 301 10.97 13.14 -10.29
CA VAL A 301 12.28 12.48 -10.20
C VAL A 301 12.39 11.54 -11.38
N GLU A 302 13.52 11.55 -12.07
CA GLU A 302 13.77 10.63 -13.20
C GLU A 302 14.91 9.68 -12.83
N ILE A 303 14.70 8.38 -13.06
CA ILE A 303 15.69 7.33 -12.81
C ILE A 303 15.78 6.47 -14.07
N ASP A 304 17.00 6.39 -14.61
CA ASP A 304 17.33 5.42 -15.65
C ASP A 304 17.79 4.11 -15.01
N LEU A 305 16.94 3.09 -15.09
CA LEU A 305 17.20 1.76 -14.52
C LEU A 305 18.41 1.08 -15.16
N SER A 306 18.75 1.43 -16.41
CA SER A 306 19.91 0.86 -17.11
C SER A 306 21.25 1.36 -16.59
N SER A 307 21.28 2.54 -15.98
CA SER A 307 22.48 3.10 -15.33
C SER A 307 22.49 2.94 -13.81
N LEU A 308 21.40 2.39 -13.24
CA LEU A 308 21.32 2.11 -11.82
C LEU A 308 22.25 0.95 -11.47
N ALA A 309 23.06 1.15 -10.43
CA ALA A 309 23.98 0.16 -9.88
C ALA A 309 23.47 -0.30 -8.49
N PRO A 310 23.95 -1.45 -7.98
CA PRO A 310 23.62 -1.88 -6.62
C PRO A 310 23.95 -0.83 -5.57
N MET A 311 23.11 -0.73 -4.54
CA MET A 311 23.23 0.27 -3.47
C MET A 311 23.12 -0.34 -2.07
N ILE A 312 23.73 0.34 -1.11
CA ILE A 312 23.58 0.10 0.33
C ILE A 312 23.37 1.44 1.04
N ASN A 313 22.38 1.51 1.93
CA ASN A 313 22.11 2.73 2.70
C ASN A 313 22.44 2.50 4.18
N GLY A 314 22.99 3.52 4.84
CA GLY A 314 23.33 3.49 6.25
C GLY A 314 24.63 4.23 6.63
N PRO A 315 25.12 4.06 7.87
CA PRO A 315 24.67 3.05 8.84
C PRO A 315 23.51 3.47 9.75
N HIS A 316 23.13 4.75 9.78
CA HIS A 316 22.15 5.26 10.78
C HIS A 316 20.96 6.01 10.17
N SER A 317 20.85 6.07 8.84
CA SER A 317 19.71 6.66 8.15
C SER A 317 19.43 5.91 6.85
N PRO A 318 18.16 5.64 6.50
CA PRO A 318 17.80 4.92 5.29
C PRO A 318 18.02 5.72 4.01
N ASP A 319 18.30 7.03 4.08
CA ASP A 319 18.60 7.88 2.92
C ASP A 319 20.11 8.09 2.67
N ARG A 320 20.98 7.62 3.58
CA ARG A 320 22.44 7.73 3.43
C ARG A 320 22.96 6.66 2.49
N ALA A 321 22.78 6.92 1.19
CA ALA A 321 23.03 5.93 0.15
C ALA A 321 24.48 5.91 -0.35
N HIS A 322 24.98 4.69 -0.58
CA HIS A 322 26.28 4.39 -1.17
C HIS A 322 26.09 3.39 -2.30
N ARG A 323 26.77 3.59 -3.43
CA ARG A 323 26.84 2.56 -4.47
C ARG A 323 27.75 1.43 -4.01
N VAL A 324 27.52 0.20 -4.46
CA VAL A 324 28.39 -0.95 -4.19
C VAL A 324 28.68 -1.74 -5.47
N GLY A 325 29.89 -2.28 -5.56
CA GLY A 325 30.33 -3.07 -6.72
C GLY A 325 31.74 -2.72 -7.16
N ALA A 326 32.30 -3.50 -8.09
CA ALA A 326 33.67 -3.33 -8.58
C ALA A 326 33.91 -2.04 -9.37
N GLU A 327 32.82 -1.35 -9.75
CA GLU A 327 32.83 -0.13 -10.57
C GLU A 327 32.57 1.15 -9.74
N VAL A 328 32.59 1.05 -8.41
CA VAL A 328 32.37 2.16 -7.46
C VAL A 328 33.69 2.71 -6.92
#